data_AF-A0AAW2S913-F1
#
_entry.id   AF-A0AAW2S913-F1
#
_cell.length_a   1.000
_cell.length_b   1.000
_cell.length_c   1.000
_cell.angle_alpha   90.00
_cell.angle_beta   90.00
_cell.angle_gamma   90.00
#
_symmetry.space_group_name_H-M   'P 1'
#
loop_
_entity.id
_entity.type
_entity.pdbx_description
1 polymer ?
#
loop_
_entity_poly.entity_id
_entity_poly.type
_entity_poly.pdbx_seq_one_letter_code
_entity_poly.pdbx_strand_id
1 'polypeptide(L)'
;MDAKVKSMIKLIEEDADSFARRAEMYYKKRPELMKLVEEFYRAYRALAERYDHATAELRHAHRTIAKAFPDQVPFELIEDSPSKPLAQGKEPNTPEIKFPVRVLLDTDDLLDDEQELSDSEPHSTITRASHKEDSEDGIKRRSLKKLHRKLGDKEAAAQSPRSVEGRVRKGLKKEKENEERSGDEVLQLSNENQNLKEMVLQETERAGKAESEVEGLRKALADVQTEKESVLLQYQQCLAKLSNIEGELNNAQKDSTRLNEEASRAEIEVQTLKEALIQLEAEKNAGQIKHKEYLEKICNLEAMLSQVQEDKKGLNIRAVEAESEAHAMKDEISRLELEKETVLHQYNECLGKISVLQNVISVIENEAKLLKKRAESAENEVSKLKSSLADLNKEKEASALQYKCCLETISKLEKDISSAKRM
;
A
#
# COMPACT_ATOMS: atom_id res chain seq x y z
N MET A 1 -4.81 -0.93 9.83
CA MET A 1 -4.75 0.19 10.80
C MET A 1 -6.08 0.91 10.95
N ASP A 2 -6.66 1.45 9.87
CA ASP A 2 -7.93 2.20 9.87
C ASP A 2 -9.07 1.62 10.75
N ALA A 3 -9.33 0.30 10.69
CA ALA A 3 -10.35 -0.34 11.53
C ALA A 3 -10.10 -0.20 13.07
N LYS A 4 -8.84 -0.21 13.52
CA LYS A 4 -8.50 0.03 14.94
C LYS A 4 -8.73 1.51 15.31
N VAL A 5 -8.33 2.44 14.43
CA VAL A 5 -8.55 3.89 14.63
C VAL A 5 -10.05 4.20 14.72
N LYS A 6 -10.86 3.67 13.81
CA LYS A 6 -12.34 3.78 13.86
C LYS A 6 -12.95 3.20 15.14
N SER A 7 -12.36 2.14 15.69
CA SER A 7 -12.81 1.54 16.96
C SER A 7 -12.44 2.42 18.16
N MET A 8 -11.26 3.07 18.14
CA MET A 8 -10.86 4.06 19.16
C MET A 8 -11.77 5.30 19.15
N ILE A 9 -12.09 5.82 17.96
CA ILE A 9 -12.95 7.00 17.78
C ILE A 9 -14.36 6.70 18.31
N LYS A 10 -14.95 5.55 17.97
CA LYS A 10 -16.26 5.11 18.50
C LYS A 10 -16.30 5.00 20.03
N LEU A 11 -15.18 4.71 20.69
CA LEU A 11 -15.08 4.67 22.15
C LEU A 11 -15.12 6.07 22.81
N ILE A 12 -15.00 7.13 22.03
CA ILE A 12 -14.95 8.53 22.46
C ILE A 12 -16.23 9.27 22.03
N GLU A 13 -16.79 8.91 20.88
CA GLU A 13 -17.98 9.53 20.26
C GLU A 13 -19.33 8.94 20.71
N GLU A 14 -19.35 8.01 21.67
CA GLU A 14 -20.56 7.31 22.12
C GLU A 14 -21.63 8.29 22.65
N ASP A 15 -22.84 8.25 22.07
CA ASP A 15 -23.89 9.27 22.23
C ASP A 15 -24.27 9.54 23.70
N ALA A 16 -24.11 10.80 24.11
CA ALA A 16 -24.46 11.26 25.44
C ALA A 16 -25.16 12.63 25.38
N ASP A 17 -26.46 12.64 25.66
CA ASP A 17 -27.38 13.80 25.59
C ASP A 17 -27.00 14.99 26.51
N SER A 18 -25.91 14.88 27.29
CA SER A 18 -25.43 15.89 28.21
C SER A 18 -23.93 15.77 28.43
N PHE A 19 -23.25 16.93 28.54
CA PHE A 19 -21.81 17.04 28.77
C PHE A 19 -21.34 16.22 29.99
N ALA A 20 -22.12 16.20 31.07
CA ALA A 20 -21.78 15.45 32.29
C ALA A 20 -21.75 13.93 32.04
N ARG A 21 -22.74 13.40 31.32
CA ARG A 21 -22.80 11.98 30.94
C ARG A 21 -21.65 11.60 29.98
N ARG A 22 -21.30 12.49 29.04
CA ARG A 22 -20.17 12.30 28.13
C ARG A 22 -18.83 12.21 28.89
N ALA A 23 -18.62 13.10 29.87
CA ALA A 23 -17.43 13.06 30.72
C ALA A 23 -17.37 11.77 31.56
N GLU A 24 -18.49 11.36 32.18
CA GLU A 24 -18.58 10.12 32.96
C GLU A 24 -18.27 8.87 32.10
N MET A 25 -18.85 8.78 30.90
CA MET A 25 -18.61 7.68 29.96
C MET A 25 -17.16 7.65 29.48
N TYR A 26 -16.55 8.80 29.16
CA TYR A 26 -15.13 8.87 28.81
C TYR A 26 -14.24 8.26 29.90
N TYR A 27 -14.45 8.61 31.18
CA TYR A 27 -13.64 8.04 32.26
C TYR A 27 -13.84 6.53 32.46
N LYS A 28 -15.06 6.01 32.20
CA LYS A 28 -15.33 4.56 32.20
C LYS A 28 -14.66 3.84 31.03
N LYS A 29 -14.63 4.46 29.84
CA LYS A 29 -14.05 3.90 28.60
C LYS A 29 -12.54 4.09 28.46
N ARG A 30 -11.93 4.98 29.26
CA ARG A 30 -10.50 5.29 29.24
C ARG A 30 -9.55 4.07 29.31
N PRO A 31 -9.80 3.02 30.12
CA PRO A 31 -8.91 1.84 30.16
C PRO A 31 -8.96 1.00 28.88
N GLU A 32 -10.16 0.82 28.32
CA GLU A 32 -10.37 0.12 27.03
C GLU A 32 -9.67 0.87 25.88
N LEU A 33 -9.79 2.20 25.86
CA LEU A 33 -9.12 3.07 24.90
C LEU A 33 -7.59 2.99 25.01
N MET A 34 -7.05 3.04 26.24
CA MET A 34 -5.60 2.96 26.48
C MET A 34 -5.01 1.65 25.96
N LYS A 35 -5.65 0.52 26.27
CA LYS A 35 -5.23 -0.80 25.76
C LYS A 35 -5.18 -0.84 24.23
N LEU A 36 -6.17 -0.25 23.56
CA LEU A 36 -6.23 -0.23 22.10
C LEU A 36 -5.13 0.68 21.48
N VAL A 37 -4.76 1.77 22.15
CA VAL A 37 -3.60 2.61 21.81
C VAL A 37 -2.28 1.83 21.96
N GLU A 38 -2.09 1.14 23.08
CA GLU A 38 -0.88 0.33 23.34
C GLU A 38 -0.71 -0.78 22.30
N GLU A 39 -1.79 -1.50 21.96
CA GLU A 39 -1.78 -2.50 20.90
C GLU A 39 -1.49 -1.89 19.51
N PHE A 40 -1.97 -0.68 19.23
CA PHE A 40 -1.71 0.02 17.98
C PHE A 40 -0.24 0.44 17.87
N TYR A 41 0.32 1.02 18.94
CA TYR A 41 1.74 1.38 19.02
C TYR A 41 2.64 0.14 18.88
N ARG A 42 2.33 -0.95 19.58
CA ARG A 42 3.09 -2.21 19.49
C ARG A 42 3.05 -2.80 18.07
N ALA A 43 1.91 -2.74 17.39
CA ALA A 43 1.79 -3.21 16.01
C ALA A 43 2.56 -2.33 15.02
N TYR A 44 2.56 -1.00 15.20
CA TYR A 44 3.34 -0.09 14.38
C TYR A 44 4.85 -0.28 14.58
N ARG A 45 5.29 -0.44 15.83
CA ARG A 45 6.70 -0.71 16.16
C ARG A 45 7.21 -2.02 15.55
N ALA A 46 6.44 -3.11 15.69
CA ALA A 46 6.78 -4.39 15.05
C ALA A 46 6.70 -4.37 13.50
N LEU A 47 6.03 -3.38 12.91
CA LEU A 47 6.07 -3.15 11.46
C LEU A 47 7.37 -2.43 11.06
N ALA A 48 7.75 -1.38 11.80
CA ALA A 48 9.01 -0.66 11.59
C ALA A 48 10.22 -1.59 11.77
N GLU A 49 10.27 -2.35 12.87
CA GLU A 49 11.36 -3.30 13.13
C GLU A 49 11.52 -4.30 11.97
N ARG A 50 10.43 -4.85 11.41
CA ARG A 50 10.51 -5.75 10.23
C ARG A 50 10.94 -5.05 8.94
N TYR A 51 10.59 -3.77 8.76
CA TYR A 51 11.05 -2.99 7.62
C TYR A 51 12.57 -2.76 7.68
N ASP A 52 13.09 -2.45 8.87
CA ASP A 52 14.53 -2.27 9.10
C ASP A 52 15.29 -3.58 8.84
N HIS A 53 14.78 -4.73 9.30
CA HIS A 53 15.34 -6.05 9.02
C HIS A 53 15.35 -6.36 7.51
N ALA A 54 14.21 -6.22 6.82
CA ALA A 54 14.14 -6.48 5.37
C ALA A 54 15.07 -5.56 4.57
N THR A 55 15.23 -4.30 4.98
CA THR A 55 16.14 -3.34 4.34
C THR A 55 17.61 -3.69 4.63
N ALA A 56 17.93 -4.16 5.83
CA ALA A 56 19.26 -4.66 6.18
C ALA A 56 19.63 -5.93 5.41
N GLU A 57 18.71 -6.89 5.29
CA GLU A 57 18.87 -8.10 4.48
C GLU A 57 19.05 -7.78 2.99
N LEU A 58 18.28 -6.84 2.44
CA LEU A 58 18.42 -6.39 1.05
C LEU A 58 19.80 -5.75 0.80
N ARG A 59 20.26 -4.86 1.69
CA ARG A 59 21.62 -4.29 1.63
C ARG A 59 22.71 -5.35 1.75
N HIS A 60 22.50 -6.35 2.61
CA HIS A 60 23.42 -7.48 2.74
C HIS A 60 23.49 -8.34 1.47
N ALA A 61 22.34 -8.63 0.85
CA ALA A 61 22.26 -9.33 -0.43
C ALA A 61 22.96 -8.55 -1.54
N HIS A 62 22.73 -7.24 -1.65
CA HIS A 62 23.43 -6.38 -2.63
C HIS A 62 24.96 -6.39 -2.41
N ARG A 63 25.43 -6.29 -1.15
CA ARG A 63 26.86 -6.37 -0.82
C ARG A 63 27.46 -7.74 -1.18
N THR A 64 26.72 -8.81 -0.99
CA THR A 64 27.13 -10.18 -1.35
C THR A 64 27.17 -10.39 -2.87
N ILE A 65 26.19 -9.87 -3.62
CA ILE A 65 26.18 -9.92 -5.09
C ILE A 65 27.35 -9.10 -5.66
N ALA A 66 27.58 -7.89 -5.17
CA ALA A 66 28.71 -7.05 -5.59
C ALA A 66 30.08 -7.70 -5.30
N LYS A 67 30.20 -8.47 -4.20
CA LYS A 67 31.41 -9.24 -3.90
C LYS A 67 31.56 -10.48 -4.80
N ALA A 68 30.46 -11.10 -5.22
CA ALA A 68 30.46 -12.29 -6.07
C ALA A 68 30.70 -11.97 -7.56
N PHE A 69 30.30 -10.78 -8.02
CA PHE A 69 30.41 -10.37 -9.43
C PHE A 69 30.99 -8.94 -9.56
N PRO A 70 32.30 -8.74 -9.36
CA PRO A 70 32.92 -7.40 -9.36
C PRO A 70 32.81 -6.64 -10.68
N ASP A 71 32.78 -7.37 -11.81
CA ASP A 71 32.89 -6.80 -13.16
C ASP A 71 31.54 -6.40 -13.79
N GLN A 72 30.42 -6.59 -13.08
CA GLN A 72 29.07 -6.25 -13.56
C GLN A 72 28.25 -5.51 -12.49
N VAL A 73 28.35 -4.18 -12.49
CA VAL A 73 27.24 -3.19 -12.39
C VAL A 73 27.80 -1.80 -12.02
N PRO A 74 27.71 -0.81 -12.91
CA PRO A 74 27.75 0.60 -12.55
C PRO A 74 26.32 1.13 -12.31
N PHE A 75 25.98 1.54 -11.08
CA PHE A 75 25.73 2.96 -10.71
C PHE A 75 25.10 3.11 -9.29
N GLU A 76 25.50 4.21 -8.63
CA GLU A 76 24.77 4.96 -7.58
C GLU A 76 23.92 4.18 -6.55
N LEU A 77 24.54 3.85 -5.41
CA LEU A 77 24.19 4.38 -4.07
C LEU A 77 25.24 3.92 -3.04
N ILE A 78 26.49 4.35 -3.22
CA ILE A 78 27.54 4.19 -2.20
C ILE A 78 27.51 5.42 -1.28
N GLU A 79 26.50 5.48 -0.40
CA GLU A 79 26.60 6.27 0.84
C GLU A 79 27.31 5.44 1.91
N ASP A 80 28.62 5.24 1.73
CA ASP A 80 29.52 4.73 2.76
C ASP A 80 30.68 5.74 2.94
N SER A 81 30.40 6.86 3.62
CA SER A 81 31.42 7.77 4.18
C SER A 81 30.85 8.73 5.22
N PRO A 82 31.32 8.70 6.49
CA PRO A 82 30.80 9.58 7.54
C PRO A 82 31.60 10.89 7.62
N SER A 83 31.20 11.96 6.91
CA SER A 83 31.62 13.35 7.25
C SER A 83 30.93 14.50 6.52
N LYS A 84 30.50 15.48 7.33
CA LYS A 84 30.21 16.91 7.07
C LYS A 84 28.88 17.33 6.40
N PRO A 85 28.17 18.34 6.95
CA PRO A 85 26.92 18.85 6.41
C PRO A 85 27.10 20.13 5.57
N LEU A 86 26.25 20.33 4.56
CA LEU A 86 25.89 21.67 4.09
C LEU A 86 24.45 21.75 3.58
N ALA A 87 23.82 22.87 3.91
CA ALA A 87 22.46 23.28 3.55
C ALA A 87 22.20 23.31 2.01
N GLN A 88 20.98 23.41 1.49
CA GLN A 88 19.73 23.91 2.08
C GLN A 88 18.51 23.47 1.24
N GLY A 89 17.45 22.95 1.86
CA GLY A 89 16.17 22.66 1.21
C GLY A 89 15.03 22.75 2.22
N LYS A 90 14.03 23.61 1.97
CA LYS A 90 12.95 23.89 2.93
C LYS A 90 11.83 22.87 2.85
N GLU A 91 11.47 22.25 3.96
CA GLU A 91 10.11 21.78 4.25
C GLU A 91 9.78 21.89 5.75
N PRO A 92 8.49 21.87 6.16
CA PRO A 92 8.04 22.55 7.37
C PRO A 92 8.10 21.72 8.67
N ASN A 93 8.28 22.46 9.77
CA ASN A 93 8.38 22.04 11.17
C ASN A 93 7.46 20.90 11.62
N THR A 94 8.04 19.93 12.34
CA THR A 94 7.39 19.24 13.48
C THR A 94 8.43 19.07 14.61
N PRO A 95 8.05 19.11 15.90
CA PRO A 95 9.00 19.42 16.98
C PRO A 95 9.92 18.25 17.38
N GLU A 96 11.19 18.55 17.65
CA GLU A 96 12.13 17.62 18.28
C GLU A 96 11.61 17.14 19.65
N ILE A 97 11.51 15.82 19.85
CA ILE A 97 11.55 15.23 21.19
C ILE A 97 12.96 14.67 21.40
N LYS A 98 13.81 15.46 22.07
CA LYS A 98 15.16 15.06 22.48
C LYS A 98 15.06 14.04 23.61
N PHE A 99 15.41 12.78 23.32
CA PHE A 99 15.67 11.79 24.37
C PHE A 99 17.18 11.73 24.69
N PRO A 100 17.58 11.68 25.98
CA PRO A 100 19.00 11.82 26.34
C PRO A 100 19.83 10.55 26.13
N VAL A 101 21.10 10.74 25.79
CA VAL A 101 22.15 9.71 25.75
C VAL A 101 22.34 9.05 27.12
N ARG A 102 22.11 7.73 27.21
CA ARG A 102 22.75 6.72 28.08
C ARG A 102 22.45 5.33 27.48
N VAL A 103 23.34 4.34 27.45
CA VAL A 103 24.74 4.25 27.90
C VAL A 103 25.49 3.24 27.02
N LEU A 104 26.80 3.43 26.88
CA LEU A 104 27.74 2.49 26.27
C LEU A 104 27.60 1.06 26.82
N LEU A 105 27.70 0.07 25.93
CA LEU A 105 28.39 -1.18 26.25
C LEU A 105 29.38 -1.44 25.12
N ASP A 106 30.61 -1.00 25.34
CA ASP A 106 31.77 -1.54 24.65
C ASP A 106 31.89 -3.03 25.03
N THR A 107 32.23 -3.87 24.06
CA THR A 107 32.91 -5.14 24.32
C THR A 107 33.93 -5.27 23.22
N ASP A 108 35.04 -4.57 23.45
CA ASP A 108 36.22 -4.59 22.60
C ASP A 108 36.99 -5.91 22.77
N ASP A 109 37.97 -6.07 21.88
CA ASP A 109 39.16 -6.92 22.02
C ASP A 109 39.10 -8.44 21.74
N LEU A 110 39.82 -8.76 20.66
CA LEU A 110 40.67 -9.95 20.40
C LEU A 110 40.00 -11.26 19.98
N LEU A 111 40.27 -11.70 18.75
CA LEU A 111 41.42 -12.57 18.45
C LEU A 111 41.64 -12.70 16.93
N ASP A 112 42.76 -12.19 16.42
CA ASP A 112 43.45 -12.77 15.27
C ASP A 112 44.50 -13.75 15.82
N ASP A 113 44.53 -14.98 15.32
CA ASP A 113 45.77 -15.69 14.97
C ASP A 113 45.46 -17.01 14.25
N GLU A 114 46.28 -17.35 13.27
CA GLU A 114 46.21 -18.57 12.46
C GLU A 114 46.75 -19.80 13.24
N GLN A 115 46.32 -21.02 12.88
CA GLN A 115 47.20 -22.01 12.22
C GLN A 115 46.64 -23.45 12.21
N GLU A 116 46.53 -24.00 10.99
CA GLU A 116 46.58 -25.42 10.56
C GLU A 116 46.01 -26.57 11.43
N LEU A 117 45.13 -27.38 10.81
CA LEU A 117 45.61 -28.59 10.10
C LEU A 117 44.64 -29.05 9.00
N SER A 118 45.22 -29.68 7.98
CA SER A 118 44.62 -30.14 6.71
C SER A 118 43.74 -31.39 6.87
N ASP A 119 42.65 -31.49 6.10
CA ASP A 119 42.57 -32.45 4.97
C ASP A 119 41.32 -32.26 4.08
N SER A 120 41.37 -32.84 2.87
CA SER A 120 40.76 -32.31 1.65
C SER A 120 39.32 -32.75 1.31
N GLU A 121 38.71 -31.90 0.47
CA GLU A 121 37.54 -32.08 -0.42
C GLU A 121 37.43 -33.43 -1.19
N PRO A 122 36.32 -33.75 -1.93
CA PRO A 122 35.18 -32.87 -2.32
C PRO A 122 33.74 -33.45 -2.23
N HIS A 123 32.80 -32.50 -2.27
CA HIS A 123 31.47 -32.49 -2.91
C HIS A 123 30.55 -33.72 -3.09
N SER A 124 29.28 -33.38 -2.90
CA SER A 124 28.05 -33.84 -3.60
C SER A 124 27.16 -34.86 -2.88
N THR A 125 26.01 -34.32 -2.47
CA THR A 125 24.85 -34.97 -1.85
C THR A 125 24.24 -36.10 -2.67
N ILE A 126 24.33 -37.32 -2.15
CA ILE A 126 23.51 -38.46 -2.56
C ILE A 126 22.07 -38.22 -2.09
N THR A 127 21.09 -38.41 -2.99
CA THR A 127 19.67 -38.34 -2.63
C THR A 127 18.88 -39.56 -3.15
N ARG A 128 18.33 -40.33 -2.20
CA ARG A 128 17.21 -41.31 -2.32
C ARG A 128 17.45 -42.65 -3.06
N ALA A 129 17.59 -43.69 -2.24
CA ALA A 129 16.89 -44.97 -2.41
C ALA A 129 15.61 -44.94 -1.51
N SER A 130 14.60 -45.83 -1.58
CA SER A 130 14.33 -47.01 -2.43
C SER A 130 12.82 -47.36 -2.43
N HIS A 131 12.47 -48.58 -2.89
CA HIS A 131 11.17 -49.32 -2.82
C HIS A 131 10.31 -49.29 -4.10
N LYS A 132 10.29 -50.41 -4.85
CA LYS A 132 9.36 -51.60 -4.77
C LYS A 132 8.04 -51.32 -5.51
N GLU A 133 7.43 -52.24 -6.26
CA GLU A 133 7.78 -53.58 -6.80
C GLU A 133 6.69 -53.89 -7.84
N ASP A 134 6.98 -54.64 -8.92
CA ASP A 134 6.09 -55.67 -9.53
C ASP A 134 6.42 -56.00 -11.01
N SER A 135 6.06 -57.24 -11.33
CA SER A 135 6.09 -58.04 -12.56
C SER A 135 5.54 -57.37 -13.85
N GLU A 136 5.68 -57.91 -15.08
CA GLU A 136 6.12 -59.24 -15.53
C GLU A 136 6.58 -59.25 -17.01
N ASP A 137 7.35 -60.28 -17.38
CA ASP A 137 7.56 -60.87 -18.73
C ASP A 137 8.18 -60.03 -19.90
N GLY A 138 8.85 -60.70 -20.85
CA GLY A 138 9.48 -60.09 -22.03
C GLY A 138 10.86 -60.65 -22.41
N ILE A 139 10.97 -61.97 -22.61
CA ILE A 139 12.23 -62.70 -22.81
C ILE A 139 12.98 -62.42 -24.15
N LYS A 140 14.33 -62.48 -24.10
CA LYS A 140 15.37 -62.57 -25.17
C LYS A 140 15.97 -61.27 -25.77
N ARG A 141 17.08 -60.83 -25.16
CA ARG A 141 18.32 -60.46 -25.89
C ARG A 141 19.56 -61.06 -25.20
N ARG A 142 20.41 -61.77 -25.95
CA ARG A 142 21.82 -62.09 -25.62
C ARG A 142 22.60 -62.03 -26.94
N SER A 143 23.58 -61.13 -27.11
CA SER A 143 24.94 -61.13 -26.56
C SER A 143 25.97 -61.87 -27.43
N LEU A 144 26.52 -61.13 -28.39
CA LEU A 144 27.93 -61.03 -28.79
C LEU A 144 28.95 -62.17 -28.49
N LYS A 145 29.74 -62.43 -29.55
CA LYS A 145 31.22 -62.60 -29.59
C LYS A 145 31.87 -63.98 -29.36
N LYS A 146 32.55 -64.39 -30.45
CA LYS A 146 34.00 -64.72 -30.55
C LYS A 146 34.47 -66.09 -30.06
N LEU A 147 34.88 -66.93 -31.02
CA LEU A 147 36.18 -67.64 -31.00
C LEU A 147 36.73 -67.83 -32.42
N HIS A 148 38.05 -68.00 -32.52
CA HIS A 148 38.80 -68.26 -33.76
C HIS A 148 39.79 -69.41 -33.50
N ARG A 149 40.32 -70.02 -34.57
CA ARG A 149 41.59 -70.80 -34.62
C ARG A 149 41.58 -72.27 -34.13
N LYS A 150 41.36 -73.18 -35.10
CA LYS A 150 42.03 -74.49 -35.34
C LYS A 150 41.89 -74.78 -36.85
N LEU A 151 42.85 -75.31 -37.62
CA LEU A 151 44.22 -75.82 -37.38
C LEU A 151 44.33 -77.18 -36.66
N GLY A 152 44.75 -78.22 -37.39
CA GLY A 152 44.98 -79.59 -36.91
C GLY A 152 44.69 -80.65 -37.98
N ASP A 153 45.73 -81.38 -38.37
CA ASP A 153 45.86 -82.28 -39.52
C ASP A 153 45.11 -83.63 -39.47
N LYS A 154 45.01 -84.29 -40.64
CA LYS A 154 44.84 -85.73 -40.96
C LYS A 154 44.46 -85.81 -42.45
N GLU A 155 45.30 -86.20 -43.42
CA GLU A 155 46.25 -87.32 -43.57
C GLU A 155 45.60 -88.71 -43.64
N ALA A 156 46.02 -89.47 -44.67
CA ALA A 156 45.68 -90.87 -45.03
C ALA A 156 44.24 -91.16 -45.53
N ALA A 157 44.01 -91.95 -46.58
CA ALA A 157 44.93 -92.51 -47.60
C ALA A 157 44.17 -93.01 -48.85
N ALA A 158 44.75 -92.78 -50.04
CA ALA A 158 44.65 -93.53 -51.32
C ALA A 158 45.38 -92.69 -52.39
N GLN A 159 46.69 -92.84 -52.64
CA GLN A 159 47.28 -93.84 -53.58
C GLN A 159 46.47 -93.92 -54.90
N SER A 160 47.03 -93.65 -56.10
CA SER A 160 48.38 -93.96 -56.61
C SER A 160 48.81 -92.99 -57.75
N PRO A 161 50.10 -92.91 -58.17
CA PRO A 161 50.63 -91.74 -58.89
C PRO A 161 50.98 -91.90 -60.39
N ARG A 162 51.30 -90.76 -60.99
CA ARG A 162 52.21 -90.49 -62.13
C ARG A 162 53.03 -91.65 -62.73
N SER A 163 52.82 -91.86 -64.05
CA SER A 163 53.81 -91.96 -65.15
C SER A 163 55.18 -92.65 -64.95
N VAL A 164 55.46 -93.70 -65.74
CA VAL A 164 56.73 -93.92 -66.47
C VAL A 164 56.47 -94.68 -67.80
N GLU A 165 57.26 -94.37 -68.84
CA GLU A 165 57.41 -95.10 -70.11
C GLU A 165 57.59 -96.63 -70.00
N GLY A 166 57.13 -97.39 -71.01
CA GLY A 166 57.36 -98.84 -71.09
C GLY A 166 57.09 -99.44 -72.48
N ARG A 167 58.15 -99.89 -73.17
CA ARG A 167 58.12 -100.31 -74.58
C ARG A 167 58.30 -101.84 -74.73
N VAL A 168 57.30 -102.49 -75.36
CA VAL A 168 57.35 -103.71 -76.22
C VAL A 168 58.20 -104.92 -75.81
N ARG A 169 57.54 -106.10 -75.71
CA ARG A 169 57.96 -107.49 -76.11
C ARG A 169 56.89 -108.49 -75.59
N LYS A 170 56.61 -109.69 -76.15
CA LYS A 170 57.04 -110.40 -77.38
C LYS A 170 56.23 -111.70 -77.57
N GLY A 171 55.75 -111.99 -78.79
CA GLY A 171 55.46 -113.35 -79.31
C GLY A 171 54.10 -113.99 -78.97
N LEU A 172 53.63 -115.03 -79.69
CA LEU A 172 54.26 -115.74 -80.83
C LEU A 172 53.28 -116.71 -81.56
N LYS A 173 53.57 -117.01 -82.84
CA LYS A 173 53.04 -118.09 -83.74
C LYS A 173 51.66 -117.83 -84.39
N LYS A 174 51.41 -118.22 -85.66
CA LYS A 174 52.15 -119.15 -86.57
C LYS A 174 52.51 -118.54 -87.93
N GLU A 175 53.46 -119.17 -88.62
CA GLU A 175 53.86 -118.87 -90.00
C GLU A 175 52.78 -119.25 -91.04
N LYS A 176 52.83 -118.62 -92.23
CA LYS A 176 53.18 -119.33 -93.47
C LYS A 176 53.52 -118.42 -94.66
N GLU A 177 54.69 -118.71 -95.24
CA GLU A 177 55.13 -118.63 -96.64
C GLU A 177 54.21 -117.95 -97.68
N ASN A 178 54.67 -116.81 -98.22
CA ASN A 178 55.05 -116.57 -99.62
C ASN A 178 55.33 -115.06 -99.78
N GLU A 179 56.57 -114.64 -100.04
CA GLU A 179 57.15 -114.46 -101.38
C GLU A 179 56.37 -113.49 -102.31
N GLU A 180 57.09 -112.43 -102.68
CA GLU A 180 56.80 -111.43 -103.74
C GLU A 180 55.58 -110.50 -103.59
N ARG A 181 55.87 -109.25 -103.16
CA ARG A 181 55.29 -107.92 -103.51
C ARG A 181 54.92 -107.05 -102.30
N SER A 182 55.92 -106.48 -101.62
CA SER A 182 55.74 -105.54 -100.50
C SER A 182 56.31 -104.15 -100.77
N GLY A 183 56.25 -103.68 -102.03
CA GLY A 183 56.40 -102.25 -102.34
C GLY A 183 55.13 -101.46 -101.95
N ASP A 184 53.97 -102.09 -102.10
CA ASP A 184 52.67 -101.47 -101.85
C ASP A 184 52.38 -101.29 -100.35
N GLU A 185 52.77 -102.21 -99.46
CA GLU A 185 52.57 -102.06 -98.00
C GLU A 185 53.33 -100.86 -97.41
N VAL A 186 54.53 -100.56 -97.91
CA VAL A 186 55.30 -99.38 -97.46
C VAL A 186 54.65 -98.09 -97.95
N LEU A 187 54.09 -98.09 -99.16
CA LEU A 187 53.27 -96.97 -99.67
C LEU A 187 51.95 -96.83 -98.89
N GLN A 188 51.33 -97.95 -98.49
CA GLN A 188 50.09 -97.97 -97.73
C GLN A 188 50.30 -97.46 -96.30
N LEU A 189 51.33 -97.93 -95.59
CA LEU A 189 51.75 -97.42 -94.28
C LEU A 189 52.28 -95.98 -94.35
N SER A 190 52.91 -95.58 -95.46
CA SER A 190 53.30 -94.17 -95.69
C SER A 190 52.07 -93.28 -95.85
N ASN A 191 51.07 -93.72 -96.63
CA ASN A 191 49.80 -93.01 -96.78
C ASN A 191 49.00 -92.97 -95.47
N GLU A 192 48.96 -94.05 -94.70
CA GLU A 192 48.34 -94.07 -93.37
C GLU A 192 49.08 -93.16 -92.38
N ASN A 193 50.42 -93.14 -92.37
CA ASN A 193 51.17 -92.18 -91.55
C ASN A 193 50.95 -90.73 -92.00
N GLN A 194 50.85 -90.47 -93.31
CA GLN A 194 50.52 -89.15 -93.84
C GLN A 194 49.13 -88.70 -93.37
N ASN A 195 48.14 -89.60 -93.45
CA ASN A 195 46.75 -89.39 -93.06
C ASN A 195 46.59 -89.25 -91.53
N LEU A 196 47.31 -90.06 -90.73
CA LEU A 196 47.40 -89.90 -89.28
C LEU A 196 48.04 -88.57 -88.89
N LYS A 197 49.07 -88.12 -89.62
CA LYS A 197 49.73 -86.84 -89.39
C LYS A 197 48.83 -85.65 -89.73
N GLU A 198 48.01 -85.79 -90.77
CA GLU A 198 46.97 -84.81 -91.13
C GLU A 198 45.82 -84.80 -90.12
N MET A 199 45.35 -85.96 -89.66
CA MET A 199 44.37 -86.09 -88.58
C MET A 199 44.88 -85.52 -87.25
N VAL A 200 46.15 -85.76 -86.89
CA VAL A 200 46.80 -85.16 -85.72
C VAL A 200 46.92 -83.65 -85.88
N LEU A 201 47.26 -83.13 -87.06
CA LEU A 201 47.25 -81.69 -87.33
C LEU A 201 45.85 -81.09 -87.14
N GLN A 202 44.83 -81.69 -87.74
CA GLN A 202 43.43 -81.26 -87.59
C GLN A 202 42.96 -81.31 -86.13
N GLU A 203 43.34 -82.34 -85.36
CA GLU A 203 42.98 -82.43 -83.95
C GLU A 203 43.79 -81.48 -83.06
N THR A 204 45.05 -81.19 -83.36
CA THR A 204 45.80 -80.10 -82.68
C THR A 204 45.27 -78.71 -83.03
N GLU A 205 44.79 -78.48 -84.25
CA GLU A 205 44.06 -77.25 -84.58
C GLU A 205 42.72 -77.17 -83.84
N ARG A 206 41.99 -78.29 -83.74
CA ARG A 206 40.73 -78.37 -83.01
C ARG A 206 40.95 -78.13 -81.51
N ALA A 207 41.99 -78.75 -80.94
CA ALA A 207 42.42 -78.54 -79.56
C ALA A 207 42.86 -77.10 -79.33
N GLY A 208 43.68 -76.50 -80.20
CA GLY A 208 44.08 -75.10 -80.10
C GLY A 208 42.90 -74.12 -80.19
N LYS A 209 41.91 -74.40 -81.04
CA LYS A 209 40.63 -73.65 -81.08
C LYS A 209 39.87 -73.79 -79.75
N ALA A 210 39.71 -75.01 -79.24
CA ALA A 210 39.05 -75.27 -77.95
C ALA A 210 39.80 -74.67 -76.75
N GLU A 211 41.12 -74.70 -76.73
CA GLU A 211 41.95 -74.06 -75.70
C GLU A 211 41.79 -72.54 -75.74
N SER A 212 41.75 -71.94 -76.95
CA SER A 212 41.49 -70.50 -77.10
C SER A 212 40.08 -70.09 -76.64
N GLU A 213 39.08 -70.97 -76.83
CA GLU A 213 37.71 -70.77 -76.36
C GLU A 213 37.62 -70.90 -74.84
N VAL A 214 38.25 -71.93 -74.27
CA VAL A 214 38.33 -72.14 -72.81
C VAL A 214 39.06 -70.97 -72.13
N GLU A 215 40.14 -70.47 -72.72
CA GLU A 215 40.87 -69.31 -72.18
C GLU A 215 40.05 -68.01 -72.30
N GLY A 216 39.31 -67.84 -73.41
CA GLY A 216 38.32 -66.76 -73.56
C GLY A 216 37.21 -66.81 -72.51
N LEU A 217 36.67 -68.01 -72.23
CA LEU A 217 35.66 -68.22 -71.18
C LEU A 217 36.23 -68.00 -69.77
N ARG A 218 37.47 -68.42 -69.49
CA ARG A 218 38.15 -68.11 -68.21
C ARG A 218 38.30 -66.60 -68.01
N LYS A 219 38.71 -65.88 -69.06
CA LYS A 219 38.82 -64.42 -69.01
C LYS A 219 37.46 -63.77 -68.75
N ALA A 220 36.41 -64.16 -69.50
CA ALA A 220 35.06 -63.64 -69.29
C ALA A 220 34.53 -63.95 -67.87
N LEU A 221 34.81 -65.14 -67.32
CA LEU A 221 34.45 -65.49 -65.95
C LEU A 221 35.18 -64.61 -64.92
N ALA A 222 36.47 -64.32 -65.14
CA ALA A 222 37.23 -63.42 -64.28
C ALA A 222 36.72 -61.97 -64.35
N ASP A 223 36.46 -61.47 -65.56
CA ASP A 223 35.90 -60.13 -65.79
C ASP A 223 34.55 -59.99 -65.04
N VAL A 224 33.62 -60.94 -65.22
CA VAL A 224 32.32 -60.98 -64.51
C VAL A 224 32.47 -61.10 -62.99
N GLN A 225 33.45 -61.87 -62.50
CA GLN A 225 33.73 -61.98 -61.07
C GLN A 225 34.19 -60.64 -60.48
N THR A 226 35.06 -59.89 -61.18
CA THR A 226 35.47 -58.55 -60.74
C THR A 226 34.35 -57.52 -60.82
N GLU A 227 33.48 -57.58 -61.82
CA GLU A 227 32.29 -56.73 -61.93
C GLU A 227 31.32 -56.99 -60.77
N LYS A 228 31.05 -58.27 -60.46
CA LYS A 228 30.25 -58.68 -59.30
C LYS A 228 30.81 -58.15 -57.99
N GLU A 229 32.12 -58.23 -57.78
CA GLU A 229 32.78 -57.73 -56.57
C GLU A 229 32.73 -56.19 -56.48
N SER A 230 32.89 -55.49 -57.61
CA SER A 230 32.70 -54.04 -57.72
C SER A 230 31.27 -53.61 -57.37
N VAL A 231 30.25 -54.27 -57.94
CA VAL A 231 28.83 -54.00 -57.66
C VAL A 231 28.49 -54.32 -56.19
N LEU A 232 29.04 -55.39 -55.62
CA LEU A 232 28.85 -55.72 -54.21
C LEU A 232 29.43 -54.63 -53.29
N LEU A 233 30.62 -54.10 -53.61
CA LEU A 233 31.23 -53.00 -52.86
C LEU A 233 30.38 -51.72 -52.95
N GLN A 234 29.88 -51.38 -54.14
CA GLN A 234 28.97 -50.24 -54.33
C GLN A 234 27.67 -50.42 -53.55
N TYR A 235 27.07 -51.60 -53.56
CA TYR A 235 25.87 -51.92 -52.79
C TYR A 235 26.10 -51.77 -51.28
N GLN A 236 27.24 -52.25 -50.76
CA GLN A 236 27.62 -52.07 -49.35
C GLN A 236 27.82 -50.58 -49.00
N GLN A 237 28.43 -49.78 -49.89
CA GLN A 237 28.56 -48.33 -49.70
C GLN A 237 27.21 -47.62 -49.70
N CYS A 238 26.27 -48.01 -50.56
CA CYS A 238 24.91 -47.47 -50.59
C CYS A 238 24.14 -47.83 -49.30
N LEU A 239 24.28 -49.06 -48.80
CA LEU A 239 23.72 -49.49 -47.51
C LEU A 239 24.24 -48.65 -46.33
N ALA A 240 25.55 -48.40 -46.27
CA ALA A 240 26.14 -47.56 -45.24
C ALA A 240 25.65 -46.11 -45.30
N LYS A 241 25.53 -45.54 -46.51
CA LYS A 241 24.96 -44.19 -46.72
C LYS A 241 23.49 -44.12 -46.30
N LEU A 242 22.68 -45.12 -46.67
CA LEU A 242 21.27 -45.21 -46.27
C LEU A 242 21.14 -45.26 -44.74
N SER A 243 21.91 -46.11 -44.06
CA SER A 243 21.90 -46.20 -42.60
C SER A 243 22.30 -44.89 -41.91
N ASN A 244 23.22 -44.12 -42.49
CA ASN A 244 23.60 -42.81 -41.96
C ASN A 244 22.47 -41.78 -42.15
N ILE A 245 21.89 -41.69 -43.34
CA ILE A 245 20.78 -40.78 -43.66
C ILE A 245 19.54 -41.13 -42.82
N GLU A 246 19.26 -42.41 -42.60
CA GLU A 246 18.17 -42.87 -41.72
C GLU A 246 18.42 -42.46 -40.26
N GLY A 247 19.67 -42.48 -39.79
CA GLY A 247 20.05 -41.95 -38.48
C GLY A 247 19.87 -40.44 -38.37
N GLU A 248 20.32 -39.68 -39.37
CA GLU A 248 20.16 -38.22 -39.46
C GLU A 248 18.67 -37.83 -39.50
N LEU A 249 17.86 -38.53 -40.30
CA LEU A 249 16.41 -38.34 -40.39
C LEU A 249 15.71 -38.60 -39.05
N ASN A 250 16.06 -39.69 -38.37
CA ASN A 250 15.52 -40.00 -37.03
C ASN A 250 15.90 -38.94 -35.99
N ASN A 251 17.09 -38.35 -36.08
CA ASN A 251 17.51 -37.27 -35.18
C ASN A 251 16.77 -35.96 -35.50
N ALA A 252 16.70 -35.56 -36.77
CA ALA A 252 15.94 -34.40 -37.20
C ALA A 252 14.44 -34.51 -36.86
N GLN A 253 13.86 -35.71 -36.95
CA GLN A 253 12.48 -35.96 -36.51
C GLN A 253 12.32 -35.75 -35.00
N LYS A 254 13.24 -36.26 -34.16
CA LYS A 254 13.22 -36.04 -32.70
C LYS A 254 13.35 -34.56 -32.34
N ASP A 255 14.29 -33.85 -32.98
CA ASP A 255 14.47 -32.41 -32.76
C ASP A 255 13.22 -31.63 -33.20
N SER A 256 12.61 -31.97 -34.33
CA SER A 256 11.33 -31.39 -34.77
C SER A 256 10.20 -31.63 -33.75
N THR A 257 10.07 -32.84 -33.20
CA THR A 257 9.06 -33.10 -32.15
C THR A 257 9.35 -32.30 -30.88
N ARG A 258 10.62 -32.21 -30.45
CA ARG A 258 11.00 -31.44 -29.25
C ARG A 258 10.72 -29.95 -29.42
N LEU A 259 11.10 -29.37 -30.56
CA LEU A 259 10.83 -27.97 -30.89
C LEU A 259 9.31 -27.67 -30.97
N ASN A 260 8.51 -28.61 -31.49
CA ASN A 260 7.05 -28.45 -31.53
C ASN A 260 6.42 -28.47 -30.13
N GLU A 261 6.90 -29.32 -29.23
CA GLU A 261 6.50 -29.29 -27.82
C GLU A 261 6.96 -28.01 -27.09
N GLU A 262 8.18 -27.55 -27.35
CA GLU A 262 8.72 -26.29 -26.80
C GLU A 262 7.87 -25.09 -27.26
N ALA A 263 7.53 -25.03 -28.55
CA ALA A 263 6.64 -24.01 -29.11
C ALA A 263 5.23 -24.06 -28.50
N SER A 264 4.67 -25.27 -28.31
CA SER A 264 3.35 -25.46 -27.67
C SER A 264 3.34 -24.98 -26.22
N ARG A 265 4.41 -25.24 -25.45
CA ARG A 265 4.56 -24.74 -24.08
C ARG A 265 4.67 -23.21 -24.04
N ALA A 266 5.47 -22.62 -24.93
CA ALA A 266 5.61 -21.18 -25.03
C ALA A 266 4.30 -20.48 -25.46
N GLU A 267 3.49 -21.10 -26.33
CA GLU A 267 2.19 -20.55 -26.73
C GLU A 267 1.19 -20.53 -25.57
N ILE A 268 1.15 -21.60 -24.75
CA ILE A 268 0.36 -21.64 -23.51
C ILE A 268 0.84 -20.55 -22.54
N GLU A 269 2.15 -20.43 -22.31
CA GLU A 269 2.72 -19.41 -21.42
C GLU A 269 2.33 -17.99 -21.87
N VAL A 270 2.52 -17.67 -23.16
CA VAL A 270 2.09 -16.39 -23.77
C VAL A 270 0.60 -16.15 -23.59
N GLN A 271 -0.25 -17.18 -23.69
CA GLN A 271 -1.68 -17.04 -23.45
C GLN A 271 -2.01 -16.74 -21.98
N THR A 272 -1.38 -17.45 -21.03
CA THR A 272 -1.57 -17.17 -19.60
C THR A 272 -1.07 -15.77 -19.20
N LEU A 273 0.02 -15.30 -19.79
CA LEU A 273 0.55 -13.95 -19.56
C LEU A 273 -0.38 -12.86 -20.12
N LYS A 274 -1.02 -13.09 -21.28
CA LYS A 274 -2.05 -12.18 -21.82
C LYS A 274 -3.26 -12.08 -20.89
N GLU A 275 -3.73 -13.20 -20.37
CA GLU A 275 -4.87 -13.24 -19.44
C GLU A 275 -4.55 -12.52 -18.12
N ALA A 276 -3.36 -12.76 -17.55
CA ALA A 276 -2.87 -12.03 -16.38
C ALA A 276 -2.74 -10.52 -16.62
N LEU A 277 -2.29 -10.09 -17.81
CA LEU A 277 -2.17 -8.67 -18.18
C LEU A 277 -3.55 -8.01 -18.30
N ILE A 278 -4.54 -8.69 -18.89
CA ILE A 278 -5.93 -8.22 -18.95
C ILE A 278 -6.51 -8.05 -17.54
N GLN A 279 -6.28 -9.02 -16.64
CA GLN A 279 -6.74 -8.91 -15.25
C GLN A 279 -6.07 -7.75 -14.51
N LEU A 280 -4.75 -7.59 -14.63
CA LEU A 280 -4.01 -6.50 -13.99
C LEU A 280 -4.48 -5.12 -14.48
N GLU A 281 -4.75 -4.96 -15.77
CA GLU A 281 -5.29 -3.72 -16.33
C GLU A 281 -6.72 -3.45 -15.84
N ALA A 282 -7.56 -4.48 -15.67
CA ALA A 282 -8.89 -4.35 -15.07
C ALA A 282 -8.82 -3.93 -13.59
N GLU A 283 -7.92 -4.51 -12.80
CA GLU A 283 -7.69 -4.16 -11.39
C GLU A 283 -7.17 -2.72 -11.24
N LYS A 284 -6.21 -2.32 -12.08
CA LYS A 284 -5.71 -0.93 -12.19
C LYS A 284 -6.84 0.05 -12.48
N ASN A 285 -7.69 -0.23 -13.47
CA ASN A 285 -8.80 0.64 -13.84
C ASN A 285 -9.87 0.73 -12.72
N ALA A 286 -10.17 -0.39 -12.04
CA ALA A 286 -11.02 -0.39 -10.86
C ALA A 286 -10.42 0.42 -9.68
N GLY A 287 -9.09 0.38 -9.52
CA GLY A 287 -8.37 1.21 -8.56
C GLY A 287 -8.44 2.70 -8.89
N GLN A 288 -8.29 3.08 -10.16
CA GLN A 288 -8.41 4.47 -10.63
C GLN A 288 -9.82 5.03 -10.43
N ILE A 289 -10.87 4.24 -10.68
CA ILE A 289 -12.26 4.65 -10.42
C ILE A 289 -12.47 4.96 -8.93
N LYS A 290 -12.06 4.06 -8.03
CA LYS A 290 -12.14 4.30 -6.57
C LYS A 290 -11.32 5.51 -6.13
N HIS A 291 -10.14 5.74 -6.71
CA HIS A 291 -9.34 6.92 -6.41
C HIS A 291 -10.06 8.22 -6.81
N LYS A 292 -10.73 8.24 -7.97
CA LYS A 292 -11.55 9.36 -8.41
C LYS A 292 -12.74 9.61 -7.47
N GLU A 293 -13.44 8.56 -7.04
CA GLU A 293 -14.53 8.66 -6.04
C GLU A 293 -14.06 9.23 -4.70
N TYR A 294 -12.87 8.81 -4.21
CA TYR A 294 -12.30 9.37 -2.99
C TYR A 294 -11.92 10.85 -3.17
N LEU A 295 -11.37 11.23 -4.32
CA LEU A 295 -11.01 12.62 -4.61
C LEU A 295 -12.25 13.53 -4.64
N GLU A 296 -13.31 13.10 -5.32
CA GLU A 296 -14.60 13.83 -5.36
C GLU A 296 -15.20 13.98 -3.95
N LYS A 297 -15.13 12.92 -3.13
CA LYS A 297 -15.56 12.99 -1.72
C LYS A 297 -14.72 13.97 -0.90
N ILE A 298 -13.41 14.05 -1.13
CA ILE A 298 -12.52 15.01 -0.46
C ILE A 298 -12.89 16.43 -0.87
N CYS A 299 -13.04 16.74 -2.16
CA CYS A 299 -13.44 18.07 -2.63
C CYS A 299 -14.80 18.51 -2.05
N ASN A 300 -15.76 17.60 -1.93
CA ASN A 300 -17.05 17.88 -1.30
C ASN A 300 -16.92 18.19 0.21
N LEU A 301 -16.03 17.49 0.92
CA LEU A 301 -15.73 17.78 2.33
C LEU A 301 -15.01 19.12 2.51
N GLU A 302 -14.06 19.46 1.63
CA GLU A 302 -13.34 20.73 1.62
C GLU A 302 -14.28 21.92 1.36
N ALA A 303 -15.24 21.77 0.44
CA ALA A 303 -16.27 22.77 0.17
C ALA A 303 -17.17 23.00 1.41
N MET A 304 -17.65 21.93 2.05
CA MET A 304 -18.44 22.04 3.28
C MET A 304 -17.65 22.67 4.44
N LEU A 305 -16.38 22.31 4.61
CA LEU A 305 -15.50 22.91 5.62
C LEU A 305 -15.27 24.40 5.36
N SER A 306 -15.11 24.80 4.10
CA SER A 306 -14.96 26.20 3.70
C SER A 306 -16.20 27.03 4.04
N GLN A 307 -17.40 26.50 3.73
CA GLN A 307 -18.67 27.15 4.08
C GLN A 307 -18.82 27.29 5.60
N VAL A 308 -18.61 26.21 6.37
CA VAL A 308 -18.69 26.25 7.84
C VAL A 308 -17.67 27.22 8.45
N GLN A 309 -16.49 27.38 7.83
CA GLN A 309 -15.51 28.37 8.26
C GLN A 309 -15.97 29.81 8.00
N GLU A 310 -16.66 30.07 6.88
CA GLU A 310 -17.25 31.38 6.56
C GLU A 310 -18.43 31.70 7.48
N ASP A 311 -19.35 30.75 7.66
CA ASP A 311 -20.48 30.87 8.60
C ASP A 311 -19.99 31.17 10.03
N LYS A 312 -18.91 30.49 10.47
CA LYS A 312 -18.27 30.76 11.76
C LYS A 312 -17.72 32.18 11.86
N LYS A 313 -17.10 32.71 10.79
CA LYS A 313 -16.63 34.11 10.77
C LYS A 313 -17.80 35.08 10.87
N GLY A 314 -18.87 34.85 10.10
CA GLY A 314 -20.09 35.67 10.13
C GLY A 314 -20.86 35.60 11.45
N LEU A 315 -20.83 34.47 12.15
CA LEU A 315 -21.34 34.34 13.52
C LEU A 315 -20.46 35.09 14.53
N ASN A 316 -19.14 35.04 14.39
CA ASN A 316 -18.22 35.76 15.28
C ASN A 316 -18.36 37.29 15.15
N ILE A 317 -18.54 37.80 13.93
CA ILE A 317 -18.81 39.24 13.69
C ILE A 317 -20.10 39.66 14.41
N ARG A 318 -21.21 38.93 14.17
CA ARG A 318 -22.50 39.21 14.83
C ARG A 318 -22.47 39.09 16.35
N ALA A 319 -21.65 38.18 16.89
CA ALA A 319 -21.45 38.07 18.33
C ALA A 319 -20.76 39.31 18.91
N VAL A 320 -19.69 39.79 18.26
CA VAL A 320 -18.98 41.02 18.66
C VAL A 320 -19.87 42.27 18.52
N GLU A 321 -20.69 42.35 17.46
CA GLU A 321 -21.68 43.41 17.28
C GLU A 321 -22.70 43.41 18.44
N ALA A 322 -23.32 42.26 18.73
CA ALA A 322 -24.29 42.12 19.82
C ALA A 322 -23.68 42.36 21.21
N GLU A 323 -22.43 41.96 21.45
CA GLU A 323 -21.69 42.29 22.68
C GLU A 323 -21.49 43.81 22.80
N SER A 324 -21.12 44.49 21.71
CA SER A 324 -20.93 45.95 21.72
C SER A 324 -22.25 46.72 21.98
N GLU A 325 -23.37 46.26 21.41
CA GLU A 325 -24.70 46.80 21.68
C GLU A 325 -25.12 46.56 23.14
N ALA A 326 -24.89 45.35 23.68
CA ALA A 326 -25.18 45.03 25.08
C ALA A 326 -24.37 45.89 26.05
N HIS A 327 -23.11 46.20 25.73
CA HIS A 327 -22.28 47.13 26.50
C HIS A 327 -22.84 48.57 26.44
N ALA A 328 -23.18 49.08 25.26
CA ALA A 328 -23.76 50.42 25.11
C ALA A 328 -25.09 50.57 25.88
N MET A 329 -25.95 49.55 25.85
CA MET A 329 -27.20 49.53 26.61
C MET A 329 -26.96 49.51 28.13
N LYS A 330 -25.92 48.80 28.60
CA LYS A 330 -25.55 48.76 30.02
C LYS A 330 -25.04 50.12 30.53
N ASP A 331 -24.27 50.83 29.71
CA ASP A 331 -23.77 52.16 30.05
C ASP A 331 -24.94 53.17 30.11
N GLU A 332 -25.90 53.08 29.18
CA GLU A 332 -27.12 53.91 29.19
C GLU A 332 -28.05 53.62 30.39
N ILE A 333 -28.20 52.35 30.79
CA ILE A 333 -28.89 51.99 32.04
C ILE A 333 -28.20 52.63 33.24
N SER A 334 -26.87 52.53 33.32
CA SER A 334 -26.09 53.11 34.42
C SER A 334 -26.24 54.64 34.49
N ARG A 335 -26.30 55.31 33.33
CA ARG A 335 -26.58 56.75 33.20
C ARG A 335 -27.98 57.12 33.71
N LEU A 336 -29.00 56.35 33.32
CA LEU A 336 -30.39 56.56 33.72
C LEU A 336 -30.64 56.27 35.20
N GLU A 337 -29.94 55.28 35.78
CA GLU A 337 -29.99 55.00 37.23
C GLU A 337 -29.44 56.18 38.04
N LEU A 338 -28.30 56.75 37.64
CA LEU A 338 -27.74 57.94 38.28
C LEU A 338 -28.67 59.15 38.12
N GLU A 339 -29.24 59.37 36.93
CA GLU A 339 -30.22 60.45 36.68
C GLU A 339 -31.43 60.31 37.62
N LYS A 340 -32.01 59.10 37.71
CA LYS A 340 -33.10 58.77 38.65
C LYS A 340 -32.73 59.04 40.11
N GLU A 341 -31.53 58.68 40.55
CA GLU A 341 -31.06 58.96 41.92
C GLU A 341 -30.96 60.46 42.20
N THR A 342 -30.44 61.26 41.25
CA THR A 342 -30.36 62.72 41.41
C THR A 342 -31.74 63.37 41.51
N VAL A 343 -32.71 62.93 40.68
CA VAL A 343 -34.10 63.41 40.72
C VAL A 343 -34.79 62.99 42.03
N LEU A 344 -34.56 61.76 42.50
CA LEU A 344 -35.09 61.28 43.78
C LEU A 344 -34.54 62.09 44.97
N HIS A 345 -33.26 62.44 44.94
CA HIS A 345 -32.64 63.31 45.95
C HIS A 345 -33.31 64.69 46.00
N GLN A 346 -33.48 65.33 44.83
CA GLN A 346 -34.18 66.63 44.71
C GLN A 346 -35.63 66.56 45.19
N TYR A 347 -36.36 65.48 44.88
CA TYR A 347 -37.72 65.26 45.36
C TYR A 347 -37.78 65.20 46.89
N ASN A 348 -36.87 64.45 47.53
CA ASN A 348 -36.80 64.35 48.99
C ASN A 348 -36.43 65.70 49.64
N GLU A 349 -35.57 66.51 49.03
CA GLU A 349 -35.26 67.86 49.50
C GLU A 349 -36.50 68.78 49.46
N CYS A 350 -37.26 68.74 48.36
CA CYS A 350 -38.52 69.45 48.23
C CYS A 350 -39.58 68.98 49.24
N LEU A 351 -39.67 67.68 49.50
CA LEU A 351 -40.56 67.12 50.53
C LEU A 351 -40.18 67.62 51.94
N GLY A 352 -38.89 67.71 52.24
CA GLY A 352 -38.38 68.33 53.47
C GLY A 352 -38.77 69.80 53.60
N LYS A 353 -38.63 70.60 52.54
CA LYS A 353 -39.06 72.01 52.50
C LYS A 353 -40.57 72.15 52.73
N ILE A 354 -41.39 71.28 52.13
CA ILE A 354 -42.84 71.28 52.33
C ILE A 354 -43.19 70.99 53.79
N SER A 355 -42.53 70.01 54.43
CA SER A 355 -42.73 69.70 55.86
C SER A 355 -42.40 70.90 56.77
N VAL A 356 -41.30 71.61 56.50
CA VAL A 356 -40.95 72.84 57.23
C VAL A 356 -42.04 73.91 57.05
N LEU A 357 -42.52 74.14 55.81
CA LEU A 357 -43.59 75.11 55.54
C LEU A 357 -44.91 74.73 56.22
N GLN A 358 -45.29 73.45 56.24
CA GLN A 358 -46.47 72.96 56.95
C GLN A 358 -46.40 73.23 58.45
N ASN A 359 -45.23 73.02 59.08
CA ASN A 359 -45.02 73.35 60.49
C ASN A 359 -45.15 74.86 60.76
N VAL A 360 -44.57 75.71 59.89
CA VAL A 360 -44.69 77.17 60.00
C VAL A 360 -46.14 77.63 59.86
N ILE A 361 -46.90 77.09 58.90
CA ILE A 361 -48.33 77.37 58.74
C ILE A 361 -49.11 77.00 60.01
N SER A 362 -48.85 75.82 60.59
CA SER A 362 -49.50 75.37 61.83
C SER A 362 -49.22 76.31 63.02
N VAL A 363 -48.00 76.82 63.17
CA VAL A 363 -47.65 77.82 64.20
C VAL A 363 -48.43 79.12 63.97
N ILE A 364 -48.39 79.67 62.75
CA ILE A 364 -49.09 80.92 62.40
C ILE A 364 -50.61 80.78 62.59
N GLU A 365 -51.20 79.64 62.24
CA GLU A 365 -52.62 79.38 62.50
C GLU A 365 -52.97 79.41 63.99
N ASN A 366 -52.10 78.85 64.85
CA ASN A 366 -52.33 78.81 66.29
C ASN A 366 -52.15 80.19 66.92
N GLU A 367 -51.18 80.98 66.46
CA GLU A 367 -51.02 82.39 66.83
C GLU A 367 -52.24 83.22 66.39
N ALA A 368 -52.73 83.04 65.15
CA ALA A 368 -53.92 83.71 64.65
C ALA A 368 -55.17 83.36 65.47
N LYS A 369 -55.34 82.08 65.85
CA LYS A 369 -56.41 81.62 66.76
C LYS A 369 -56.30 82.28 68.15
N LEU A 370 -55.08 82.49 68.68
CA LEU A 370 -54.85 83.16 69.95
C LEU A 370 -55.11 84.68 69.87
N LEU A 371 -54.63 85.34 68.83
CA LEU A 371 -54.87 86.77 68.57
C LEU A 371 -56.37 87.05 68.39
N LYS A 372 -57.10 86.18 67.69
CA LYS A 372 -58.56 86.26 67.57
C LYS A 372 -59.25 86.24 68.94
N LYS A 373 -58.93 85.28 69.82
CA LYS A 373 -59.47 85.24 71.19
C LYS A 373 -59.16 86.51 71.99
N ARG A 374 -57.95 87.08 71.80
CA ARG A 374 -57.55 88.33 72.45
C ARG A 374 -58.35 89.53 71.91
N ALA A 375 -58.59 89.59 70.61
CA ALA A 375 -59.44 90.60 69.98
C ALA A 375 -60.89 90.50 70.49
N GLU A 376 -61.47 89.31 70.51
CA GLU A 376 -62.80 89.04 71.07
C GLU A 376 -62.90 89.48 72.56
N SER A 377 -61.87 89.22 73.38
CA SER A 377 -61.84 89.69 74.77
C SER A 377 -61.77 91.22 74.86
N ALA A 378 -60.94 91.86 74.03
CA ALA A 378 -60.81 93.31 74.01
C ALA A 378 -62.09 94.01 73.51
N GLU A 379 -62.77 93.47 72.50
CA GLU A 379 -64.08 93.95 72.04
C GLU A 379 -65.14 93.84 73.14
N ASN A 380 -65.13 92.74 73.90
CA ASN A 380 -66.00 92.56 75.06
C ASN A 380 -65.69 93.56 76.20
N GLU A 381 -64.43 93.90 76.44
CA GLU A 381 -64.04 94.94 77.40
C GLU A 381 -64.44 96.34 76.92
N VAL A 382 -64.22 96.66 75.65
CA VAL A 382 -64.61 97.93 75.04
C VAL A 382 -66.14 98.10 75.07
N SER A 383 -66.92 97.05 74.85
CA SER A 383 -68.39 97.13 74.94
C SER A 383 -68.89 97.37 76.37
N LYS A 384 -68.25 96.76 77.38
CA LYS A 384 -68.49 97.04 78.80
C LYS A 384 -68.12 98.48 79.16
N LEU A 385 -66.94 98.96 78.77
CA LEU A 385 -66.53 100.34 79.01
C LEU A 385 -67.46 101.34 78.32
N LYS A 386 -67.93 101.03 77.11
CA LYS A 386 -68.88 101.87 76.36
C LYS A 386 -70.25 101.95 77.04
N SER A 387 -70.76 100.87 77.65
CA SER A 387 -72.00 100.90 78.44
C SER A 387 -71.81 101.70 79.73
N SER A 388 -70.74 101.45 80.50
CA SER A 388 -70.43 102.24 81.70
C SER A 388 -70.25 103.75 81.41
N LEU A 389 -69.62 104.10 80.29
CA LEU A 389 -69.48 105.50 79.86
C LEU A 389 -70.83 106.12 79.49
N ALA A 390 -71.71 105.37 78.81
CA ALA A 390 -73.07 105.83 78.52
C ALA A 390 -73.90 106.06 79.79
N ASP A 391 -73.76 105.20 80.81
CA ASP A 391 -74.45 105.36 82.09
C ASP A 391 -73.90 106.53 82.90
N LEU A 392 -72.57 106.69 82.97
CA LEU A 392 -71.94 107.87 83.59
C LEU A 392 -72.32 109.17 82.86
N ASN A 393 -72.52 109.14 81.54
CA ASN A 393 -73.00 110.31 80.80
C ASN A 393 -74.46 110.65 81.14
N LYS A 394 -75.35 109.66 81.32
CA LYS A 394 -76.72 109.90 81.84
C LYS A 394 -76.68 110.50 83.25
N GLU A 395 -75.81 110.00 84.12
CA GLU A 395 -75.65 110.52 85.48
C GLU A 395 -75.11 111.96 85.49
N LYS A 396 -74.14 112.26 84.61
CA LYS A 396 -73.64 113.62 84.37
C LYS A 396 -74.72 114.55 83.83
N GLU A 397 -75.53 114.10 82.87
CA GLU A 397 -76.64 114.89 82.31
C GLU A 397 -77.74 115.14 83.36
N ALA A 398 -78.08 114.13 84.16
CA ALA A 398 -79.00 114.26 85.29
C ALA A 398 -78.46 115.26 86.34
N SER A 399 -77.17 115.17 86.68
CA SER A 399 -76.50 116.10 87.59
C SER A 399 -76.44 117.52 87.04
N ALA A 400 -76.21 117.68 85.73
CA ALA A 400 -76.21 118.99 85.06
C ALA A 400 -77.62 119.61 85.01
N LEU A 401 -78.66 118.80 84.78
CA LEU A 401 -80.06 119.23 84.88
C LEU A 401 -80.41 119.63 86.32
N GLN A 402 -80.02 118.84 87.32
CA GLN A 402 -80.23 119.17 88.73
C GLN A 402 -79.52 120.48 89.10
N TYR A 403 -78.26 120.66 88.70
CA TYR A 403 -77.50 121.90 88.88
C TYR A 403 -78.20 123.10 88.21
N LYS A 404 -78.75 122.93 87.00
CA LYS A 404 -79.55 123.95 86.32
C LYS A 404 -80.81 124.30 87.10
N CYS A 405 -81.57 123.32 87.59
CA CYS A 405 -82.75 123.56 88.42
C CYS A 405 -82.40 124.26 89.75
N CYS A 406 -81.25 123.93 90.36
CA CYS A 406 -80.73 124.65 91.52
C CYS A 406 -80.41 126.11 91.18
N LEU A 407 -79.74 126.38 90.06
CA LEU A 407 -79.47 127.76 89.60
C LEU A 407 -80.76 128.53 89.30
N GLU A 408 -81.74 127.92 88.65
CA GLU A 408 -83.06 128.53 88.40
C GLU A 408 -83.80 128.84 89.71
N THR A 409 -83.69 127.95 90.70
CA THR A 409 -84.26 128.15 92.05
C THR A 409 -83.55 129.27 92.80
N ILE A 410 -82.21 129.31 92.76
CA ILE A 410 -81.41 130.41 93.34
C ILE A 410 -81.80 131.73 92.67
N SER A 411 -81.85 131.79 91.34
CA SER A 411 -82.21 133.02 90.61
C SER A 411 -83.65 133.46 90.85
N LYS A 412 -84.56 132.52 91.18
CA LYS A 412 -85.92 132.83 91.65
C LYS A 412 -85.90 133.42 93.07
N LEU A 413 -85.15 132.81 94.00
CA LEU A 413 -84.96 133.35 95.35
C LEU A 413 -84.27 134.73 95.33
N GLU A 414 -83.32 134.97 94.43
CA GLU A 414 -82.70 136.29 94.22
C GLU A 414 -83.72 137.33 93.74
N LYS A 415 -84.65 136.96 92.85
CA LYS A 415 -85.77 137.83 92.44
C LYS A 415 -86.74 138.08 93.59
N ASP A 416 -87.06 137.06 94.39
CA ASP A 416 -87.96 137.18 95.54
C ASP A 416 -87.33 138.01 96.67
N ILE A 417 -86.02 137.92 96.89
CA ILE A 417 -85.26 138.82 97.78
C ILE A 417 -85.24 140.25 97.20
N SER A 418 -85.16 140.40 95.88
CA SER A 418 -85.17 141.71 95.20
C SER A 418 -86.54 142.38 95.22
N SER A 419 -87.64 141.62 95.24
CA SER A 419 -89.01 142.14 95.41
C SER A 419 -89.33 142.41 96.89
N ALA A 420 -88.88 141.57 97.82
CA ALA A 420 -88.98 141.80 99.26
C ALA A 420 -88.19 143.03 99.75
N LYS A 421 -87.13 143.43 99.02
CA LYS A 421 -86.42 144.71 99.22
C LYS A 421 -87.12 145.94 98.60
N ARG A 422 -88.29 145.77 98.00
CA ARG A 422 -89.06 146.82 97.32
C ARG A 422 -90.48 147.00 97.90
N MET A 423 -90.73 146.40 99.07
CA MET A 423 -91.73 146.83 100.06
C MET A 423 -91.01 147.52 101.22
#